data_AF-A0A383CWQ9-F1
#
_entry.id   AF-A0A383CWQ9-F1
#
_cell.length_a   1.000
_cell.length_b   1.000
_cell.length_c   1.000
_cell.angle_alpha   90.00
_cell.angle_beta   90.00
_cell.angle_gamma   90.00
#
_symmetry.space_group_name_H-M   'P 1'
#
loop_
_entity.id
_entity.type
_entity.pdbx_description
1 polymer ?
#
loop_
_entity_poly.entity_id
_entity_poly.type
_entity_poly.pdbx_seq_one_letter_code
_entity_poly.pdbx_strand_id
1 'polypeptide(L)'
;VKQLTTVFAKWCSSIPILLFSPLLFAQEASEEASSLNLRRGATDISGQVYDLHMLMFFICVGIAVVVFGVMFASMYLHRKSRGAKPANFHENVKVEIAWTVIPFLILIFMAVPAANTLIAMEDTS
;
A
#
# COMPACT_ATOMS: atom_id res chain seq x y z
N VAL A 1 27.74 -2.69 13.03
CA VAL A 1 26.67 -2.49 14.05
C VAL A 1 26.37 -1.01 14.30
N LYS A 2 27.33 -0.17 14.72
CA LYS A 2 27.10 1.27 15.02
C LYS A 2 26.59 2.11 13.82
N GLN A 3 27.05 1.85 12.61
CA GLN A 3 26.56 2.50 11.38
C GLN A 3 25.09 2.15 11.03
N LEU A 4 24.61 0.96 11.42
CA LEU A 4 23.25 0.48 11.14
C LEU A 4 22.24 1.21 12.02
N THR A 5 22.55 1.35 13.31
CA THR A 5 21.72 2.02 14.30
C THR A 5 21.64 3.54 14.04
N THR A 6 22.74 4.14 13.56
CA THR A 6 22.78 5.58 13.26
C THR A 6 21.98 5.94 12.01
N VAL A 7 21.98 5.07 10.98
CA VAL A 7 21.15 5.27 9.79
C VAL A 7 19.68 5.04 10.09
N PHE A 8 19.32 4.00 10.86
CA PHE A 8 17.93 3.76 11.29
C PHE A 8 17.37 4.92 12.11
N ALA A 9 18.17 5.48 13.04
CA ALA A 9 17.75 6.63 13.84
C ALA A 9 17.59 7.92 13.01
N LYS A 10 18.47 8.18 12.04
CA LYS A 10 18.34 9.32 11.12
C LYS A 10 17.18 9.17 10.13
N TRP A 11 16.85 7.94 9.73
CA TRP A 11 15.67 7.65 8.91
C TRP A 11 14.38 7.90 9.71
N CYS A 12 14.28 7.38 10.94
CA CYS A 12 13.15 7.66 11.85
C CYS A 12 12.96 9.16 12.14
N SER A 13 14.04 9.93 12.29
CA SER A 13 13.96 11.38 12.53
C SER A 13 13.58 12.20 11.30
N SER A 14 13.66 11.64 10.08
CA SER A 14 13.37 12.35 8.82
C SER A 14 11.95 12.08 8.29
N ILE A 15 11.29 11.04 8.81
CA ILE A 15 9.90 10.67 8.46
C ILE A 15 8.88 11.77 8.79
N PRO A 16 8.98 12.52 9.92
CA PRO A 16 7.99 13.58 10.21
C PRO A 16 8.07 14.75 9.22
N ILE A 17 9.24 15.02 8.65
CA ILE A 17 9.46 16.16 7.73
C ILE A 17 9.00 15.84 6.31
N LEU A 18 9.08 14.57 5.88
CA LEU A 18 8.59 14.12 4.58
C LEU A 18 7.06 13.92 4.54
N LEU A 19 6.41 13.70 5.68
CA LEU A 19 4.96 13.55 5.79
C LEU A 19 4.21 14.89 5.86
N PHE A 20 4.89 16.00 6.15
CA PHE A 20 4.27 17.33 6.24
C PHE A 20 4.13 18.04 4.87
N SER A 21 5.00 17.73 3.89
CA SER A 21 4.99 18.35 2.57
C SER A 21 3.84 17.94 1.61
N PRO A 22 3.31 16.69 1.57
CA PRO A 22 2.24 16.37 0.63
C PRO A 22 0.89 17.01 1.01
N LEU A 23 0.74 17.50 2.25
CA LEU A 23 -0.50 18.17 2.68
C LEU A 23 -0.74 19.49 1.94
N LEU A 24 0.32 20.19 1.52
CA LEU A 24 0.21 21.47 0.81
C LEU A 24 -0.09 21.31 -0.69
N PHE A 25 0.30 20.17 -1.30
CA PHE A 25 0.03 19.86 -2.71
C PHE A 25 -1.28 19.10 -2.95
N ALA A 26 -1.91 18.57 -1.90
CA ALA A 26 -3.17 17.83 -2.04
C ALA A 26 -4.36 18.73 -2.41
N GLN A 27 -4.28 20.04 -2.16
CA GLN A 27 -5.44 20.94 -2.32
C GLN A 27 -5.67 21.45 -3.75
N GLU A 28 -4.66 21.45 -4.62
CA GLU A 28 -4.83 21.84 -6.04
C GLU A 28 -5.37 20.69 -6.91
N ALA A 29 -5.20 19.43 -6.49
CA ALA A 29 -5.58 18.27 -7.28
C ALA A 29 -7.10 17.99 -7.29
N SER A 30 -7.91 18.69 -6.48
CA SER A 30 -9.31 18.32 -6.26
C SER A 30 -10.26 18.59 -7.43
N GLU A 31 -9.96 19.53 -8.35
CA GLU A 31 -10.82 19.79 -9.52
C GLU A 31 -10.53 18.83 -10.71
N GLU A 32 -9.26 18.51 -11.00
CA GLU A 32 -8.91 17.52 -12.04
C GLU A 32 -9.06 16.07 -11.57
N ALA A 33 -9.12 15.80 -10.25
CA ALA A 33 -9.26 14.45 -9.70
C ALA A 33 -10.50 13.71 -10.22
N SER A 34 -11.57 14.43 -10.59
CA SER A 34 -12.76 13.81 -11.18
C SER A 34 -12.54 13.29 -12.61
N SER A 35 -11.46 13.68 -13.30
CA SER A 35 -11.13 13.18 -14.65
C SER A 35 -10.30 11.89 -14.64
N LEU A 36 -9.46 11.72 -13.62
CA LEU A 36 -8.55 10.57 -13.46
C LEU A 36 -9.16 9.43 -12.64
N ASN A 37 -10.23 9.71 -11.89
CA ASN A 37 -10.97 8.76 -11.07
C ASN A 37 -12.36 8.50 -11.67
N LEU A 38 -13.05 7.46 -11.18
CA LEU A 38 -14.45 7.24 -11.47
C LEU A 38 -15.28 8.47 -11.06
N ARG A 39 -16.28 8.81 -11.87
CA ARG A 39 -17.26 9.84 -11.47
C ARG A 39 -18.16 9.28 -10.37
N ARG A 40 -18.50 10.09 -9.37
CA ARG A 40 -19.50 9.70 -8.38
C ARG A 40 -20.84 9.49 -9.09
N GLY A 41 -21.44 8.32 -8.87
CA GLY A 41 -22.72 7.96 -9.46
C GLY A 41 -23.87 8.85 -9.00
N ALA A 42 -24.87 9.03 -9.86
CA ALA A 42 -26.11 9.72 -9.54
C ALA A 42 -27.15 8.83 -8.83
N THR A 43 -26.85 7.53 -8.66
CA THR A 43 -27.71 6.54 -8.00
C THR A 43 -27.01 5.97 -6.77
N ASP A 44 -27.79 5.51 -5.78
CA ASP A 44 -27.26 5.00 -4.51
C ASP A 44 -26.30 3.81 -4.72
N ILE A 45 -26.64 2.89 -5.63
CA ILE A 45 -25.79 1.76 -5.98
C ILE A 45 -24.47 2.19 -6.62
N SER A 46 -24.50 3.16 -7.53
CA SER A 46 -23.29 3.66 -8.16
C SER A 46 -22.40 4.43 -7.15
N GLY A 47 -22.99 5.04 -6.12
CA GLY A 47 -22.28 5.56 -4.96
C GLY A 47 -21.53 4.49 -4.17
N GLN A 48 -22.18 3.35 -3.90
CA GLN A 48 -21.54 2.21 -3.20
C GLN A 48 -20.38 1.60 -3.99
N VAL A 49 -20.54 1.45 -5.31
CA VAL A 49 -19.46 0.98 -6.20
C VAL A 49 -18.26 1.93 -6.19
N TYR A 50 -18.50 3.24 -6.18
CA TYR A 50 -17.43 4.23 -6.05
C TYR A 50 -16.69 4.09 -4.72
N ASP A 51 -17.40 3.93 -3.59
CA ASP A 51 -16.77 3.78 -2.28
C ASP A 51 -15.94 2.50 -2.20
N LEU A 52 -16.44 1.40 -2.79
CA LEU A 52 -15.70 0.16 -2.91
C LEU A 52 -14.44 0.32 -3.77
N HIS A 53 -14.54 1.04 -4.88
CA HIS A 53 -13.37 1.36 -5.72
C HIS A 53 -12.31 2.11 -4.92
N MET A 54 -12.71 3.16 -4.19
CA MET A 54 -11.77 3.97 -3.41
C MET A 54 -11.13 3.17 -2.27
N LEU A 55 -11.89 2.29 -1.62
CA LEU A 55 -11.35 1.39 -0.59
C LEU A 55 -10.26 0.48 -1.17
N MET A 56 -10.53 -0.18 -2.29
CA MET A 56 -9.55 -1.06 -2.94
C MET A 56 -8.33 -0.30 -3.43
N PHE A 57 -8.52 0.88 -4.00
CA PHE A 57 -7.43 1.74 -4.45
C PHE A 57 -6.47 2.09 -3.29
N PHE A 58 -7.00 2.49 -2.13
CA PHE A 58 -6.16 2.79 -0.97
C PHE A 58 -5.43 1.56 -0.42
N ILE A 59 -6.05 0.38 -0.46
CA ILE A 59 -5.37 -0.87 -0.10
C ILE A 59 -4.18 -1.12 -1.04
N CYS A 60 -4.39 -0.97 -2.36
CA CYS A 60 -3.32 -1.14 -3.36
C CYS A 60 -2.17 -0.14 -3.15
N VAL A 61 -2.47 1.14 -2.91
CA VAL A 61 -1.47 2.17 -2.61
C VAL A 61 -0.71 1.82 -1.32
N GLY A 62 -1.40 1.38 -0.27
CA GLY A 62 -0.78 0.95 0.98
C GLY A 62 0.22 -0.20 0.77
N ILE A 63 -0.17 -1.23 0.02
CA ILE A 63 0.71 -2.36 -0.31
C ILE A 63 1.92 -1.88 -1.14
N ALA A 64 1.69 -1.02 -2.14
CA ALA A 64 2.76 -0.47 -2.96
C ALA A 64 3.80 0.25 -2.10
N VAL A 65 3.36 1.14 -1.19
CA VAL A 65 4.27 1.85 -0.28
C VAL A 65 5.09 0.88 0.58
N VAL A 66 4.48 -0.18 1.10
CA VAL A 66 5.18 -1.21 1.88
C VAL A 66 6.24 -1.93 1.03
N VAL A 67 5.86 -2.40 -0.17
CA VAL A 67 6.76 -3.14 -1.07
C VAL A 67 7.92 -2.26 -1.51
N PHE A 68 7.64 -1.05 -1.99
CA PHE A 68 8.67 -0.10 -2.39
C PHE A 68 9.56 0.28 -1.21
N GLY A 69 9.01 0.48 -0.02
CA GLY A 69 9.78 0.76 1.20
C GLY A 69 10.78 -0.36 1.53
N VAL A 70 10.33 -1.62 1.53
CA VAL A 70 11.20 -2.78 1.76
C VAL A 70 12.25 -2.91 0.66
N MET A 71 11.90 -2.65 -0.59
CA MET A 71 12.83 -2.69 -1.72
C MET A 71 13.93 -1.63 -1.60
N PHE A 72 13.58 -0.38 -1.30
CA PHE A 72 14.55 0.70 -1.08
C PHE A 72 15.47 0.40 0.10
N ALA A 73 14.90 -0.10 1.20
CA ALA A 73 15.69 -0.52 2.36
C ALA A 73 16.67 -1.64 2.01
N SER A 74 16.22 -2.65 1.26
CA SER A 74 17.05 -3.77 0.83
C SER A 74 18.21 -3.31 -0.06
N MET A 75 17.94 -2.47 -1.06
CA MET A 75 18.95 -1.93 -1.96
C MET A 75 19.99 -1.08 -1.21
N TYR A 76 19.56 -0.26 -0.24
CA TYR A 76 20.46 0.55 0.55
C TYR A 76 21.33 -0.29 1.50
N LEU A 77 20.75 -1.31 2.13
CA LEU A 77 21.42 -2.13 3.13
C LEU A 77 22.38 -3.15 2.52
N HIS A 78 21.98 -3.81 1.44
CA HIS A 78 22.74 -4.89 0.79
C HIS A 78 23.65 -4.40 -0.34
N ARG A 79 23.92 -3.09 -0.41
CA ARG A 79 24.78 -2.50 -1.43
C ARG A 79 26.21 -3.03 -1.33
N LYS A 80 26.75 -3.56 -2.44
CA LYS A 80 28.14 -4.07 -2.56
C LYS A 80 29.19 -3.08 -2.05
N SER A 81 29.00 -1.78 -2.28
CA SER A 81 29.93 -0.73 -1.81
C SER A 81 30.06 -0.63 -0.28
N ARG A 82 29.17 -1.26 0.49
CA ARG A 82 29.22 -1.31 1.96
C ARG A 82 29.83 -2.61 2.50
N GLY A 83 30.41 -3.43 1.62
CA GLY A 83 31.00 -4.71 1.99
C GLY A 83 29.96 -5.80 2.26
N ALA A 84 28.73 -5.64 1.76
CA ALA A 84 27.70 -6.68 1.84
C ALA A 84 28.17 -7.93 1.07
N LYS A 85 28.29 -9.06 1.78
CA LYS A 85 28.60 -10.36 1.17
C LYS A 85 27.27 -11.06 0.82
N PRO A 86 27.12 -11.58 -0.41
CA PRO A 86 25.90 -12.30 -0.78
C PRO A 86 25.79 -13.56 0.06
N ALA A 87 24.61 -13.77 0.65
CA ALA A 87 24.31 -15.00 1.35
C ALA A 87 23.84 -16.08 0.36
N ASN A 88 24.17 -17.34 0.64
CA ASN A 88 23.69 -18.50 -0.14
C ASN A 88 22.44 -19.06 0.55
N PHE A 89 21.26 -18.59 0.14
CA PHE A 89 19.96 -19.14 0.53
C PHE A 89 19.23 -19.55 -0.74
N HIS A 90 18.83 -20.81 -0.83
CA HIS A 90 18.19 -21.34 -2.04
C HIS A 90 16.67 -21.40 -1.92
N GLU A 91 16.15 -21.60 -0.72
CA GLU A 91 14.73 -21.41 -0.42
C GLU A 91 14.55 -21.04 1.06
N ASN A 92 13.43 -20.40 1.37
CA ASN A 92 13.06 -20.15 2.76
C ASN A 92 11.56 -20.34 2.92
N VAL A 93 11.20 -21.61 3.15
CA VAL A 93 9.82 -22.09 3.33
C VAL A 93 9.06 -21.24 4.37
N LYS A 94 9.72 -20.73 5.41
CA LYS A 94 9.05 -19.88 6.41
C LYS A 94 8.62 -18.54 5.84
N VAL A 95 9.46 -17.92 5.01
CA VAL A 95 9.14 -16.64 4.36
C VAL A 95 8.10 -16.89 3.26
N GLU A 96 8.21 -18.01 2.55
CA GLU A 96 7.22 -18.46 1.55
C GLU A 96 5.82 -18.59 2.13
N ILE A 97 5.70 -19.23 3.30
CA ILE A 97 4.43 -19.35 4.00
C ILE A 97 3.95 -17.99 4.48
N ALA A 98 4.84 -17.16 5.04
CA ALA A 98 4.46 -15.85 5.56
C ALA A 98 3.87 -14.95 4.47
N TRP A 99 4.52 -14.85 3.30
CA TRP A 99 4.04 -13.99 2.23
C TRP A 99 2.85 -14.56 1.45
N THR A 100 2.49 -15.83 1.60
CA THR A 100 1.28 -16.40 0.96
C THR A 100 0.07 -16.29 1.89
N VAL A 101 0.26 -16.50 3.19
CA VAL A 101 -0.81 -16.37 4.19
C VAL A 101 -1.26 -14.92 4.38
N ILE A 102 -0.31 -13.96 4.38
CA ILE A 102 -0.66 -12.54 4.57
C ILE A 102 -1.61 -12.02 3.46
N PRO A 103 -1.30 -12.16 2.15
CA PRO A 103 -2.22 -11.79 1.08
C PRO A 103 -3.55 -12.54 1.14
N PHE A 104 -3.54 -13.82 1.48
CA PHE A 104 -4.78 -14.60 1.61
C PHE A 104 -5.72 -14.02 2.69
N LEU A 105 -5.19 -13.64 3.86
CA LEU A 105 -5.98 -13.00 4.91
C LEU A 105 -6.53 -11.63 4.47
N ILE A 106 -5.72 -10.83 3.77
CA ILE A 106 -6.17 -9.52 3.23
C ILE A 106 -7.38 -9.71 2.31
N LEU A 107 -7.36 -10.74 1.45
CA LEU A 107 -8.48 -11.05 0.56
C LEU A 107 -9.76 -11.43 1.32
N ILE A 108 -9.65 -12.18 2.42
CA ILE A 108 -10.82 -12.54 3.25
C ILE A 108 -11.47 -11.30 3.85
N PHE A 109 -10.68 -10.38 4.40
CA PHE A 109 -11.22 -9.16 5.00
C PHE A 109 -11.93 -8.26 3.99
N MET A 110 -11.40 -8.16 2.76
CA MET A 110 -12.03 -7.35 1.71
C MET A 110 -13.24 -8.02 1.05
N ALA A 111 -13.44 -9.32 1.24
CA ALA A 111 -14.59 -10.04 0.68
C ALA A 111 -15.92 -9.56 1.27
N VAL A 112 -15.94 -9.15 2.55
CA VAL A 112 -17.15 -8.67 3.23
C VAL A 112 -17.74 -7.40 2.58
N PRO A 113 -17.00 -6.27 2.44
CA PRO A 113 -17.54 -5.08 1.79
C PRO A 113 -17.89 -5.32 0.31
N ALA A 114 -17.15 -6.19 -0.37
CA ALA A 114 -17.46 -6.57 -1.75
C ALA A 114 -18.76 -7.35 -1.89
N ALA A 115 -18.98 -8.35 -1.02
CA ALA A 115 -20.21 -9.13 -1.00
C ALA A 115 -21.44 -8.26 -0.70
N ASN A 116 -21.34 -7.35 0.29
CA ASN A 116 -22.44 -6.44 0.61
C ASN A 116 -22.83 -5.55 -0.58
N THR A 117 -21.84 -5.05 -1.34
CA THR A 117 -22.10 -4.23 -2.53
C THR A 117 -22.75 -5.04 -3.65
N LEU A 118 -22.32 -6.30 -3.85
CA LEU A 118 -22.93 -7.20 -4.85
C LEU A 118 -24.39 -7.54 -4.52
N ILE A 119 -24.70 -7.82 -3.26
CA ILE A 119 -26.07 -8.10 -2.82
C ILE A 119 -26.95 -6.87 -3.06
N ALA A 120 -26.47 -5.67 -2.70
CA ALA A 120 -27.21 -4.43 -2.95
C ALA A 120 -27.48 -4.18 -4.44
N MET A 121 -26.57 -4.60 -5.33
CA MET A 121 -26.76 -4.50 -6.79
C MET A 121 -27.82 -5.47 -7.31
N GLU A 122 -27.93 -6.67 -6.74
CA GLU A 122 -28.92 -7.69 -7.12
C GLU A 122 -30.33 -7.32 -6.63
N ASP A 123 -30.45 -6.81 -5.40
CA ASP A 123 -31.72 -6.40 -4.75
C ASP A 123 -32.32 -5.10 -5.32
N THR A 124 -31.66 -4.45 -6.29
CA THR A 124 -32.17 -3.23 -6.96
C THR A 124 -32.99 -3.55 -8.22
N SER A 125 -33.34 -4.83 -8.43
CA SER A 125 -34.27 -5.31 -9.47
C SER A 125 -35.66 -5.58 -8.92
#